data_AF-A0A3B9KVF5-F1
#
_entry.id   AF-A0A3B9KVF5-F1
#
_cell.length_a   1.000
_cell.length_b   1.000
_cell.length_c   1.000
_cell.angle_alpha   90.00
_cell.angle_beta   90.00
_cell.angle_gamma   90.00
#
_symmetry.space_group_name_H-M   'P 1'
#
loop_
_entity.id
_entity.type
_entity.pdbx_description
1 polymer ?
#
loop_
_entity_poly.entity_id
_entity_poly.type
_entity_poly.pdbx_seq_one_letter_code
_entity_poly.pdbx_strand_id
1 'polypeptide(L)'
;MDKKLVNSLYKKAVGYTAKEKTTEYSPDGEIVKQKVTSKHFPPDISALKAYLELISNGEDYESMTDEELMREKDRLLKELEEIENGIDKT
;
A
#
# COMPACT_ATOMS: atom_id res chain seq x y z
N MET A 1 -16.81 -5.47 5.25
CA MET A 1 -15.50 -5.86 4.69
C MET A 1 -14.49 -5.99 5.83
N ASP A 2 -13.60 -7.00 5.81
CA ASP A 2 -12.60 -7.20 6.86
C ASP A 2 -11.52 -6.10 6.81
N LYS A 3 -11.52 -5.22 7.81
CA LYS A 3 -10.58 -4.09 7.91
C LYS A 3 -9.12 -4.54 8.00
N LYS A 4 -8.83 -5.72 8.57
CA LYS A 4 -7.46 -6.24 8.66
C LYS A 4 -6.94 -6.68 7.30
N LEU A 5 -7.79 -7.32 6.51
CA LEU A 5 -7.46 -7.72 5.14
C LEU A 5 -7.15 -6.51 4.26
N VAL A 6 -8.07 -5.53 4.24
CA VAL A 6 -7.93 -4.31 3.42
C VAL A 6 -6.67 -3.53 3.79
N ASN A 7 -6.38 -3.37 5.08
CA ASN A 7 -5.16 -2.68 5.53
C ASN A 7 -3.88 -3.46 5.16
N SER A 8 -3.91 -4.79 5.22
CA SER A 8 -2.76 -5.62 4.83
C SER A 8 -2.48 -5.52 3.32
N LEU A 9 -3.54 -5.48 2.50
CA LEU A 9 -3.43 -5.24 1.06
C LEU A 9 -2.88 -3.86 0.76
N TYR A 10 -3.40 -2.81 1.42
CA TYR A 10 -2.89 -1.45 1.26
C TYR A 10 -1.40 -1.35 1.58
N LYS A 11 -0.95 -1.91 2.71
CA LYS A 11 0.49 -1.93 3.09
C LYS A 11 1.34 -2.61 2.04
N LYS A 12 0.86 -3.70 1.46
CA LYS A 12 1.57 -4.40 0.38
C LYS A 12 1.57 -3.59 -0.91
N ALA A 13 0.46 -2.91 -1.23
CA ALA A 13 0.31 -2.07 -2.40
C ALA A 13 1.30 -0.90 -2.42
N VAL A 14 1.44 -0.18 -1.29
CA VAL A 14 2.34 0.99 -1.18
C VAL A 14 3.77 0.64 -0.78
N GLY A 15 4.04 -0.63 -0.49
CA GLY A 15 5.32 -1.08 0.06
C GLY A 15 5.44 -0.79 1.55
N TYR A 16 6.28 -1.55 2.24
CA TYR A 16 6.50 -1.41 3.67
C TYR A 16 7.84 -1.99 4.11
N THR A 17 8.29 -1.62 5.32
CA THR A 17 9.46 -2.23 5.95
C THR A 17 9.03 -3.05 7.15
N ALA A 18 9.28 -4.35 7.10
CA ALA A 18 9.03 -5.24 8.23
C ALA A 18 10.25 -5.25 9.16
N LYS A 19 9.99 -5.25 10.47
CA LYS A 19 11.02 -5.43 11.49
C LYS A 19 10.75 -6.74 12.24
N GLU A 20 11.73 -7.62 12.24
CA GLU A 20 11.72 -8.86 13.00
C GLU A 20 12.66 -8.73 14.18
N LYS A 21 12.17 -9.03 15.38
CA LYS A 21 12.95 -8.98 16.62
C LYS A 21 13.12 -10.39 17.18
N THR A 22 14.36 -10.86 17.22
CA THR A 22 14.76 -12.10 17.89
C THR A 22 15.36 -11.74 19.24
N THR A 23 14.86 -12.34 20.32
CA THR A 23 15.39 -12.15 21.68
C THR A 23 15.81 -13.51 22.23
N GLU A 24 17.08 -13.65 22.57
CA GLU A 24 17.65 -14.85 23.18
C GLU A 24 17.64 -14.66 24.70
N TYR A 25 17.20 -15.68 25.44
CA TYR A 25 17.07 -15.66 26.91
C TYR A 25 18.04 -16.66 27.56
N SER A 26 18.52 -16.36 28.75
CA SER A 26 19.31 -17.26 29.58
C SER A 26 18.42 -18.35 30.22
N PRO A 27 19.01 -19.41 30.81
CA PRO A 27 18.25 -20.36 31.61
C PRO A 27 17.49 -19.72 32.79
N ASP A 28 17.98 -18.58 33.28
CA ASP A 28 17.37 -17.81 34.38
C ASP A 28 16.31 -16.81 33.88
N GLY A 29 16.04 -16.77 32.57
CA GLY A 29 15.02 -15.91 31.95
C GLY A 29 15.49 -14.49 31.63
N GLU A 30 16.77 -14.18 31.80
CA GLU A 30 17.33 -12.87 31.47
C GLU A 30 17.58 -12.73 29.97
N ILE A 31 17.40 -11.53 29.41
CA ILE A 31 17.67 -11.28 27.99
C ILE A 31 19.19 -11.26 27.77
N VAL A 32 19.70 -12.22 27.00
CA VAL A 32 21.13 -12.35 26.69
C VAL A 32 21.49 -11.57 25.43
N LYS A 33 20.60 -11.57 24.43
CA LYS A 33 20.86 -10.93 23.14
C LYS A 33 19.58 -10.56 22.42
N GLN A 34 19.59 -9.40 21.78
CA GLN A 34 18.50 -8.95 20.92
C GLN A 34 19.03 -8.64 19.52
N LYS A 35 18.43 -9.25 18.50
CA LYS A 35 18.69 -8.96 17.09
C LYS A 35 17.44 -8.37 16.46
N VAL A 36 17.58 -7.24 15.79
CA VAL A 36 16.50 -6.62 15.00
C VAL A 36 16.90 -6.65 13.53
N THR A 37 16.14 -7.38 12.72
CA THR A 37 16.32 -7.45 11.27
C THR A 37 15.25 -6.58 10.62
N SER A 38 15.65 -5.66 9.73
CA SER A 38 14.72 -4.86 8.94
C SER A 38 14.76 -5.33 7.48
N LYS A 39 13.60 -5.66 6.92
CA LYS A 39 13.47 -6.06 5.51
C LYS A 39 12.50 -5.12 4.80
N HIS A 40 12.96 -4.50 3.73
CA HIS A 40 12.13 -3.67 2.88
C HIS A 40 11.39 -4.55 1.86
N PHE A 41 10.09 -4.28 1.71
CA PHE A 41 9.22 -4.85 0.69
C PHE A 41 8.75 -3.70 -0.21
N PRO A 42 9.11 -3.72 -1.50
CA PRO A 42 8.72 -2.65 -2.42
C PRO A 42 7.20 -2.68 -2.67
N PRO A 43 6.64 -1.60 -3.25
CA PRO A 43 5.26 -1.57 -3.75
C PRO A 43 4.93 -2.75 -4.66
N ASP A 44 3.72 -3.31 -4.51
CA ASP A 44 3.24 -4.45 -5.30
C ASP A 44 1.97 -4.07 -6.08
N ILE A 45 2.08 -4.04 -7.40
CA ILE A 45 0.99 -3.66 -8.31
C ILE A 45 -0.20 -4.63 -8.26
N SER A 46 0.04 -5.92 -8.00
CA SER A 46 -1.05 -6.90 -7.86
C SER A 46 -1.86 -6.65 -6.59
N ALA A 47 -1.18 -6.23 -5.51
CA ALA A 47 -1.85 -5.85 -4.27
C ALA A 47 -2.63 -4.53 -4.42
N LEU A 48 -2.09 -3.58 -5.20
CA LEU A 48 -2.79 -2.33 -5.52
C LEU A 48 -4.09 -2.60 -6.30
N LYS A 49 -4.04 -3.42 -7.35
CA LYS A 49 -5.22 -3.79 -8.15
C LYS A 49 -6.31 -4.42 -7.29
N ALA A 50 -5.96 -5.43 -6.49
CA ALA A 50 -6.88 -6.08 -5.57
C ALA A 50 -7.43 -5.13 -4.50
N TYR A 51 -6.61 -4.22 -4.00
CA TYR A 51 -7.06 -3.19 -3.05
C TYR A 51 -8.11 -2.26 -3.70
N LEU A 52 -7.84 -1.74 -4.89
CA LEU A 52 -8.75 -0.88 -5.65
C LEU A 52 -10.07 -1.60 -5.93
N GLU A 53 -10.04 -2.83 -6.45
CA GLU A 53 -11.24 -3.65 -6.69
C GLU A 53 -12.10 -3.83 -5.42
N LEU A 54 -11.47 -3.87 -4.24
CA LEU A 54 -12.18 -4.00 -2.96
C LEU A 54 -12.71 -2.67 -2.41
N ILE A 55 -12.03 -1.55 -2.64
CA ILE A 55 -12.43 -0.24 -2.09
C ILE A 55 -13.30 0.57 -3.05
N SER A 56 -13.25 0.27 -4.35
CA SER A 56 -14.06 0.90 -5.39
C SER A 56 -15.53 0.56 -5.17
N ASN A 57 -16.20 1.39 -4.37
CA ASN A 57 -17.66 1.39 -4.21
C ASN A 57 -18.32 2.37 -5.19
N GLY A 58 -17.78 2.59 -6.40
CA GLY A 58 -18.40 3.56 -7.31
C GLY A 58 -17.73 3.88 -8.64
N GLU A 59 -16.47 3.50 -8.87
CA GLU A 59 -15.82 3.73 -10.17
C GLU A 59 -15.86 2.44 -10.99
N ASP A 60 -16.94 2.31 -11.78
CA ASP A 60 -17.10 1.23 -12.73
C ASP A 60 -16.35 1.56 -14.02
N TYR A 61 -15.02 1.46 -13.96
CA TYR A 61 -14.16 1.65 -15.13
C TYR A 61 -14.49 0.70 -16.28
N GLU A 62 -15.13 -0.45 -15.99
CA GLU A 62 -15.52 -1.42 -17.01
C GLU A 62 -16.70 -0.94 -17.87
N SER A 63 -17.54 -0.02 -17.37
CA SER A 63 -18.65 0.56 -18.14
C SER A 63 -18.30 1.86 -18.87
N MET A 64 -17.10 2.40 -18.65
CA MET A 64 -16.64 3.61 -19.33
C MET A 64 -16.26 3.31 -20.79
N THR A 65 -16.62 4.22 -21.69
CA THR A 65 -16.15 4.20 -23.08
C THR A 65 -14.66 4.54 -23.18
N ASP A 66 -14.03 4.19 -24.31
CA ASP A 66 -12.64 4.54 -24.58
C ASP A 66 -12.36 6.04 -24.41
N GLU A 67 -13.29 6.90 -24.86
CA GLU A 67 -13.17 8.36 -24.70
C GLU A 67 -13.23 8.79 -23.23
N GLU A 68 -14.09 8.17 -22.43
CA GLU A 68 -14.22 8.47 -21.00
C GLU A 68 -13.00 7.96 -20.24
N LEU A 69 -12.49 6.76 -20.55
CA LEU A 69 -11.25 6.22 -19.99
C LEU A 69 -10.06 7.11 -20.31
N MET A 70 -9.98 7.66 -21.52
CA MET A 70 -8.91 8.59 -21.90
C MET A 70 -8.97 9.89 -21.09
N ARG A 71 -10.17 10.46 -20.89
CA ARG A 71 -10.36 11.65 -20.04
C ARG A 71 -9.98 11.36 -18.60
N GLU A 72 -10.34 10.18 -18.09
CA GLU A 72 -10.05 9.79 -16.72
C GLU A 72 -8.55 9.55 -16.50
N LYS A 73 -7.87 8.93 -17.47
CA LYS A 73 -6.41 8.81 -17.48
C LYS A 73 -5.74 10.19 -17.42
N ASP A 74 -6.19 11.14 -18.23
CA ASP A 74 -5.61 12.49 -18.25
C ASP A 74 -5.91 13.26 -16.95
N ARG A 75 -7.09 13.06 -16.34
CA ARG A 75 -7.44 13.59 -15.01
C ARG A 75 -6.48 13.08 -13.93
N LEU A 76 -6.27 11.76 -13.88
CA LEU A 76 -5.41 11.10 -12.91
C LEU A 76 -3.93 11.50 -13.07
N LEU A 77 -3.44 11.64 -14.31
CA LEU A 77 -2.08 12.11 -14.57
C LEU A 77 -1.85 13.54 -14.10
N LYS A 78 -2.84 14.42 -14.29
CA LYS A 78 -2.77 15.79 -13.79
C LYS A 78 -2.76 15.83 -12.26
N GLU A 79 -3.60 15.02 -11.61
CA GLU A 79 -3.64 14.92 -10.16
C GLU A 79 -2.28 14.42 -9.60
N LEU A 80 -1.67 13.43 -10.27
CA LEU A 80 -0.34 12.96 -9.93
C LEU A 80 0.73 14.05 -10.07
N GLU A 81 0.71 14.82 -11.16
CA GLU A 81 1.64 15.94 -11.38
C GLU A 81 1.48 17.03 -10.31
N GLU A 82 0.24 17.35 -9.90
CA GLU A 82 -0.02 18.30 -8.81
C GLU A 82 0.58 17.81 -7.49
N ILE A 83 0.44 16.52 -7.17
CA ILE A 83 1.03 15.89 -5.97
C ILE A 83 2.57 15.91 -6.03
N GLU A 84 3.16 15.53 -7.15
CA GLU A 84 4.63 15.52 -7.32
C GLU A 84 5.24 16.92 -7.18
N ASN A 85 4.50 17.96 -7.61
CA ASN A 85 4.89 19.35 -7.46
C ASN A 85 4.57 19.95 -6.08
N GLY A 86 4.01 19.17 -5.15
CA GLY A 86 3.69 19.61 -3.79
C GLY A 86 2.52 20.60 -3.70
N ILE A 87 1.64 20.61 -4.72
CA ILE A 87 0.41 21.41 -4.72
C ILE A 87 -0.65 20.63 -3.94
N ASP A 88 -0.60 20.72 -2.61
CA ASP A 88 -1.48 19.97 -1.71
C ASP A 88 -2.89 20.61 -1.71
N LYS A 89 -3.86 19.98 -2.38
CA LYS A 89 -5.29 20.33 -2.25
C LYS A 89 -5.79 19.71 -0.95
N THR A 90 -5.60 20.45 0.14
CA THR A 90 -6.10 20.10 1.48
C THR A 90 -7.63 20.10 1.54
#